data_AF-A0A0D6APL9-F1
#
_entry.id   AF-A0A0D6APL9-F1
#
_cell.length_a   1.000
_cell.length_b   1.000
_cell.length_c   1.000
_cell.angle_alpha   90.00
_cell.angle_beta   90.00
_cell.angle_gamma   90.00
#
_symmetry.space_group_name_H-M   'P 1'
#
loop_
_entity.id
_entity.type
_entity.pdbx_description
1 polymer ?
#
loop_
_entity_poly.entity_id
_entity_poly.type
_entity_poly.pdbx_seq_one_letter_code
_entity_poly.pdbx_strand_id
1 'polypeptide(L)'
;MTDIEKEINTAIKGLTRRVNLKIEHIYVIENTLANFQVDTLTNSDINNQIWYQSLNGNNTKLALQQNIYTSEMVKLLTLRAIILPDTLPEFLDWLQQREGKNQEHYQYSLDFQINLSKNLSEKTPYLLAKVNEGVRLIIIELVNKSYLLKTVIWLLKYQENLWGKAYQDDVRISLENLLAFIAHFPENTSNFQLFTNEEYQQIRQYKKIKIIPRYKILGDLFAQLDDKSIPLSIFFYQLSCGKVPSKVYQKIKPNLGKVFSLEIKENINFIQKILRIILSFKFKNLNFFRKEMLYCFGRMIMWWLIVFVCGSINPALIYLAIIANLPLVSFYLIGGILVNFTELLLMKLDYYEPSDYDLIMQISVIAYLIILPYLLNYIYRYLIFKNRKIGFRIAEFFLWLTLLFIITFIFSLFVELR
;
A
#
# COMPACT_ATOMS: atom_id res chain seq x y z
N MET A 1 25.33 -0.27 48.77
CA MET A 1 24.90 -1.18 47.70
C MET A 1 24.09 -2.28 48.36
N THR A 2 22.77 -2.22 48.23
CA THR A 2 21.85 -3.19 48.85
C THR A 2 22.14 -4.60 48.29
N ASP A 3 21.82 -5.67 49.02
CA ASP A 3 22.11 -7.03 48.52
C ASP A 3 21.36 -7.33 47.21
N ILE A 4 20.18 -6.75 47.03
CA ILE A 4 19.40 -6.77 45.79
C ILE A 4 20.17 -6.15 44.62
N GLU A 5 20.80 -4.97 44.79
CA GLU A 5 21.61 -4.35 43.74
C GLU A 5 22.79 -5.23 43.31
N LYS A 6 23.40 -5.98 44.24
CA LYS A 6 24.50 -6.91 43.91
C LYS A 6 23.99 -8.09 43.09
N GLU A 7 22.84 -8.63 43.44
CA GLU A 7 22.19 -9.72 42.70
C GLU A 7 21.82 -9.28 41.28
N ILE A 8 21.18 -8.11 41.13
CA ILE A 8 20.85 -7.51 39.83
C ILE A 8 22.11 -7.36 38.97
N ASN A 9 23.17 -6.75 39.50
CA ASN A 9 24.40 -6.53 38.76
C ASN A 9 25.10 -7.85 38.37
N THR A 10 25.00 -8.87 39.22
CA THR A 10 25.52 -10.21 38.92
C THR A 10 24.72 -10.86 37.80
N ALA A 11 23.39 -10.75 37.83
CA ALA A 11 22.51 -11.24 36.78
C ALA A 11 22.76 -10.54 35.44
N ILE A 12 22.83 -9.20 35.43
CA ILE A 12 23.13 -8.41 34.22
C ILE A 12 24.47 -8.83 33.62
N LYS A 13 25.54 -8.92 34.42
CA LYS A 13 26.85 -9.38 33.94
C LYS A 13 26.80 -10.81 33.43
N GLY A 14 26.06 -11.68 34.13
CA GLY A 14 25.88 -13.08 33.75
C GLY A 14 25.16 -13.27 32.42
N LEU A 15 24.20 -12.40 32.09
CA LEU A 15 23.47 -12.43 30.82
C LEU A 15 24.26 -11.78 29.67
N THR A 16 24.99 -10.71 29.94
CA THR A 16 25.65 -9.90 28.89
C THR A 16 27.02 -10.42 28.48
N ARG A 17 27.78 -11.03 29.40
CA ARG A 17 29.15 -11.51 29.13
C ARG A 17 29.21 -12.93 28.59
N ARG A 18 28.18 -13.74 28.85
CA ARG A 18 28.18 -15.15 28.47
C ARG A 18 27.62 -15.35 27.06
N VAL A 19 28.05 -16.44 26.44
CA VAL A 19 27.46 -16.93 25.19
C VAL A 19 26.12 -17.61 25.47
N ASN A 20 26.09 -18.48 26.48
CA ASN A 20 24.87 -19.18 26.91
C ASN A 20 24.24 -18.50 28.13
N LEU A 21 22.98 -18.14 28.01
CA LEU A 21 22.22 -17.51 29.09
C LEU A 21 21.88 -18.55 30.16
N LYS A 22 22.10 -18.21 31.44
CA LYS A 22 21.63 -19.01 32.56
C LYS A 22 20.24 -18.54 32.97
N ILE A 23 19.30 -19.48 33.04
CA ILE A 23 17.92 -19.20 33.44
C ILE A 23 17.83 -18.61 34.86
N GLU A 24 18.75 -18.97 35.75
CA GLU A 24 18.89 -18.39 37.09
C GLU A 24 18.97 -16.85 37.06
N HIS A 25 19.75 -16.29 36.13
CA HIS A 25 19.89 -14.83 36.02
C HIS A 25 18.62 -14.17 35.46
N ILE A 26 17.87 -14.88 34.62
CA ILE A 26 16.56 -14.42 34.13
C ILE A 26 15.57 -14.38 35.29
N TYR A 27 15.53 -15.42 36.13
CA TYR A 27 14.65 -15.46 37.29
C TYR A 27 15.01 -14.42 38.35
N VAL A 28 16.30 -14.09 38.54
CA VAL A 28 16.68 -12.96 39.41
C VAL A 28 16.04 -11.66 38.90
N ILE A 29 16.14 -11.37 37.59
CA ILE A 29 15.54 -10.16 36.99
C ILE A 29 14.01 -10.19 37.11
N GLU A 30 13.40 -11.32 36.78
CA GLU A 30 11.95 -11.51 36.86
C GLU A 30 11.41 -11.29 38.27
N ASN A 31 12.01 -11.95 39.27
CA ASN A 31 11.60 -11.82 40.68
C ASN A 31 11.81 -10.39 41.19
N THR A 32 12.90 -9.75 40.75
CA THR A 32 13.17 -8.35 41.09
C THR A 32 12.10 -7.43 40.50
N LEU A 33 11.73 -7.62 39.23
CA LEU A 33 10.63 -6.87 38.60
C LEU A 33 9.29 -7.10 39.31
N ALA A 34 9.02 -8.34 39.73
CA ALA A 34 7.82 -8.71 40.47
C ALA A 34 7.71 -7.97 41.82
N ASN A 35 8.77 -8.03 42.61
CA ASN A 35 8.82 -7.41 43.94
C ASN A 35 8.54 -5.91 43.87
N PHE A 36 9.01 -5.26 42.81
CA PHE A 36 8.83 -3.84 42.60
C PHE A 36 7.47 -3.43 41.99
N GLN A 37 6.63 -4.38 41.56
CA GLN A 37 5.27 -4.08 41.10
C GLN A 37 4.23 -4.10 42.24
N VAL A 38 4.51 -4.82 43.33
CA VAL A 38 3.60 -4.96 44.48
C VAL A 38 3.55 -3.67 45.35
N ASP A 39 4.59 -2.84 45.33
CA ASP A 39 4.69 -1.60 46.12
C ASP A 39 4.06 -0.35 45.47
N THR A 40 3.20 -0.55 44.46
CA THR A 40 2.58 0.51 43.64
C THR A 40 1.63 1.46 44.38
N LEU A 41 1.35 1.23 45.67
CA LEU A 41 0.61 2.19 46.49
C LEU A 41 1.48 3.27 47.13
N THR A 42 2.83 3.17 47.10
CA THR A 42 3.69 4.22 47.71
C THR A 42 5.04 4.53 47.02
N ASN A 43 5.61 3.69 46.12
CA ASN A 43 7.04 3.86 45.71
C ASN A 43 7.38 3.56 44.22
N SER A 44 6.54 3.91 43.24
CA SER A 44 6.85 3.65 41.80
C SER A 44 8.16 4.31 41.31
N ASP A 45 8.55 5.43 41.91
CA ASP A 45 9.69 6.23 41.45
C ASP A 45 11.04 5.65 41.88
N ILE A 46 11.11 5.00 43.05
CA ILE A 46 12.35 4.37 43.58
C ILE A 46 12.71 3.12 42.77
N ASN A 47 11.70 2.39 42.29
CA ASN A 47 11.88 1.11 41.60
C ASN A 47 12.49 1.28 40.21
N ASN A 48 12.05 2.31 39.47
CA ASN A 48 12.67 2.69 38.22
C ASN A 48 14.11 3.17 38.46
N GLN A 49 14.38 3.91 39.55
CA GLN A 49 15.72 4.43 39.84
C GLN A 49 16.77 3.32 40.00
N ILE A 50 16.48 2.17 40.62
CA ILE A 50 17.44 1.07 40.77
C ILE A 50 17.84 0.47 39.41
N TRP A 51 16.85 0.21 38.55
CA TRP A 51 17.11 -0.30 37.19
C TRP A 51 17.86 0.73 36.36
N TYR A 52 17.47 2.00 36.45
CA TYR A 52 18.16 3.10 35.80
C TYR A 52 19.62 3.21 36.27
N GLN A 53 19.90 3.11 37.56
CA GLN A 53 21.27 3.12 38.08
C GLN A 53 22.08 1.92 37.61
N SER A 54 21.48 0.72 37.60
CA SER A 54 22.16 -0.52 37.23
C SER A 54 22.44 -0.62 35.72
N LEU A 55 21.52 -0.11 34.88
CA LEU A 55 21.59 -0.24 33.42
C LEU A 55 22.13 1.02 32.72
N ASN A 56 22.12 2.20 33.35
CA ASN A 56 22.77 3.44 32.86
C ASN A 56 24.13 3.71 33.52
N GLY A 57 24.84 2.66 33.93
CA GLY A 57 26.20 2.78 34.44
C GLY A 57 27.17 3.40 33.42
N ASN A 58 28.40 3.71 33.86
CA ASN A 58 29.40 4.39 33.04
C ASN A 58 29.68 3.67 31.71
N ASN A 59 29.69 2.34 31.70
CA ASN A 59 29.92 1.55 30.48
C ASN A 59 28.82 1.80 29.43
N THR A 60 27.56 1.87 29.85
CA THR A 60 26.42 2.16 28.97
C THR A 60 26.55 3.57 28.37
N LYS A 61 26.85 4.56 29.21
CA LYS A 61 27.02 5.96 28.76
C LYS A 61 28.17 6.08 27.77
N LEU A 62 29.32 5.46 28.06
CA LEU A 62 30.47 5.43 27.17
C LEU A 62 30.13 4.71 25.86
N ALA A 63 29.42 3.58 25.89
CA ALA A 63 29.04 2.84 24.69
C ALA A 63 28.12 3.66 23.77
N LEU A 64 27.16 4.39 24.35
CA LEU A 64 26.26 5.28 23.63
C LEU A 64 27.01 6.49 23.06
N GLN A 65 27.87 7.14 23.85
CA GLN A 65 28.60 8.35 23.44
C GLN A 65 29.70 8.08 22.40
N GLN A 66 30.39 6.94 22.52
CA GLN A 66 31.54 6.58 21.69
C GLN A 66 31.20 5.53 20.63
N ASN A 67 29.93 5.17 20.46
CA ASN A 67 29.46 4.22 19.46
C ASN A 67 30.22 2.86 19.52
N ILE A 68 30.26 2.26 20.71
CA ILE A 68 31.00 1.01 20.98
C ILE A 68 30.10 -0.22 20.82
N TYR A 69 30.23 -0.92 19.68
CA TYR A 69 29.37 -2.06 19.32
C TYR A 69 29.96 -3.44 19.62
N THR A 70 30.60 -3.63 20.77
CA THR A 70 31.06 -4.98 21.18
C THR A 70 29.87 -5.87 21.53
N SER A 71 30.03 -7.20 21.43
CA SER A 71 28.95 -8.15 21.77
C SER A 71 28.37 -7.92 23.17
N GLU A 72 29.22 -7.67 24.18
CA GLU A 72 28.78 -7.36 25.55
C GLU A 72 27.94 -6.08 25.62
N MET A 73 28.37 -5.01 24.96
CA MET A 73 27.67 -3.71 24.99
C MET A 73 26.34 -3.77 24.25
N VAL A 74 26.28 -4.46 23.10
CA VAL A 74 25.03 -4.68 22.37
C VAL A 74 24.05 -5.48 23.22
N LYS A 75 24.50 -6.55 23.89
CA LYS A 75 23.66 -7.35 24.80
C LYS A 75 23.17 -6.52 25.98
N LEU A 76 24.04 -5.68 26.57
CA LEU A 76 23.68 -4.80 27.68
C LEU A 76 22.61 -3.78 27.27
N LEU A 77 22.78 -3.12 26.13
CA LEU A 77 21.80 -2.16 25.63
C LEU A 77 20.50 -2.82 25.17
N THR A 78 20.58 -4.04 24.62
CA THR A 78 19.37 -4.83 24.31
C THR A 78 18.62 -5.19 25.60
N LEU A 79 19.31 -5.66 26.64
CA LEU A 79 18.71 -5.98 27.94
C LEU A 79 18.12 -4.72 28.61
N ARG A 80 18.82 -3.59 28.51
CA ARG A 80 18.34 -2.30 28.99
C ARG A 80 17.03 -1.91 28.31
N ALA A 81 16.94 -2.02 26.99
CA ALA A 81 15.72 -1.71 26.24
C ALA A 81 14.56 -2.68 26.54
N ILE A 82 14.84 -3.89 27.03
CA ILE A 82 13.82 -4.84 27.51
C ILE A 82 13.30 -4.41 28.89
N ILE A 83 14.20 -4.12 29.84
CA ILE A 83 13.84 -3.84 31.24
C ILE A 83 13.31 -2.41 31.42
N LEU A 84 13.82 -1.46 30.64
CA LEU A 84 13.45 -0.05 30.60
C LEU A 84 12.89 0.27 29.19
N PRO A 85 11.61 -0.02 28.92
CA PRO A 85 11.02 0.07 27.59
C PRO A 85 11.11 1.44 26.93
N ASP A 86 11.11 2.51 27.73
CA ASP A 86 11.27 3.90 27.31
C ASP A 86 12.66 4.21 26.72
N THR A 87 13.65 3.36 26.99
CA THR A 87 15.00 3.45 26.40
C THR A 87 15.15 2.76 25.05
N LEU A 88 14.13 2.00 24.60
CA LEU A 88 14.14 1.30 23.32
C LEU A 88 14.37 2.23 22.11
N PRO A 89 13.75 3.42 21.98
CA PRO A 89 14.02 4.32 20.86
C PRO A 89 15.48 4.78 20.80
N GLU A 90 16.10 5.07 21.94
CA GLU A 90 17.53 5.44 22.02
C GLU A 90 18.42 4.28 21.60
N PHE A 91 18.11 3.06 22.05
CA PHE A 91 18.83 1.87 21.61
C PHE A 91 18.74 1.66 20.09
N LEU A 92 17.54 1.79 19.49
CA LEU A 92 17.38 1.63 18.05
C LEU A 92 18.09 2.73 17.27
N ASP A 93 18.08 3.97 17.76
CA ASP A 93 18.83 5.06 17.15
C ASP A 93 20.34 4.79 17.20
N TRP A 94 20.84 4.39 18.36
CA TRP A 94 22.23 3.99 18.50
C TRP A 94 22.59 2.81 17.59
N LEU A 95 21.70 1.82 17.45
CA LEU A 95 21.93 0.64 16.60
C LEU A 95 22.04 0.99 15.10
N GLN A 96 21.33 2.01 14.62
CA GLN A 96 21.39 2.42 13.22
C GLN A 96 22.53 3.39 12.89
N GLN A 97 23.16 4.02 13.89
CA GLN A 97 24.25 4.98 13.68
C GLN A 97 25.54 4.35 13.13
N ARG A 98 25.71 3.02 13.23
CA ARG A 98 26.91 2.36 12.69
C ARG A 98 26.85 2.27 11.17
N GLU A 99 27.61 3.14 10.51
CA GLU A 99 27.82 3.09 9.06
C GLU A 99 28.87 2.03 8.69
N GLY A 100 28.54 1.12 7.76
CA GLY A 100 29.48 0.12 7.25
C GLY A 100 28.82 -1.15 6.71
N LYS A 101 29.57 -1.93 5.91
CA LYS A 101 29.09 -3.19 5.32
C LYS A 101 28.88 -4.30 6.35
N ASN A 102 29.55 -4.23 7.50
CA ASN A 102 29.51 -5.27 8.52
C ASN A 102 28.49 -4.94 9.64
N GLN A 103 27.32 -5.54 9.56
CA GLN A 103 26.19 -5.33 10.48
C GLN A 103 26.15 -6.34 11.63
N GLU A 104 27.31 -6.89 12.04
CA GLU A 104 27.44 -7.88 13.13
C GLU A 104 26.73 -7.50 14.44
N HIS A 105 26.67 -6.21 14.77
CA HIS A 105 25.99 -5.71 15.96
C HIS A 105 24.48 -5.97 15.95
N TYR A 106 23.83 -5.96 14.78
CA TYR A 106 22.44 -6.42 14.68
C TYR A 106 22.34 -7.90 15.03
N GLN A 107 23.28 -8.73 14.56
CA GLN A 107 23.32 -10.17 14.86
C GLN A 107 23.53 -10.44 16.35
N TYR A 108 24.43 -9.71 17.02
CA TYR A 108 24.61 -9.84 18.47
C TYR A 108 23.33 -9.58 19.27
N SER A 109 22.52 -8.60 18.84
CA SER A 109 21.22 -8.34 19.45
C SER A 109 20.22 -9.44 19.14
N LEU A 110 20.13 -9.91 17.89
CA LEU A 110 19.23 -11.00 17.49
C LEU A 110 19.52 -12.29 18.23
N ASP A 111 20.79 -12.72 18.28
CA ASP A 111 21.18 -13.95 18.97
C ASP A 111 20.84 -13.88 20.45
N PHE A 112 21.03 -12.71 21.06
CA PHE A 112 20.65 -12.47 22.44
C PHE A 112 19.13 -12.54 22.64
N GLN A 113 18.35 -11.88 21.79
CA GLN A 113 16.89 -11.91 21.82
C GLN A 113 16.34 -13.33 21.66
N ILE A 114 16.85 -14.10 20.70
CA ILE A 114 16.43 -15.49 20.43
C ILE A 114 16.77 -16.40 21.61
N ASN A 115 17.96 -16.25 22.20
CA ASN A 115 18.33 -17.06 23.36
C ASN A 115 17.53 -16.68 24.61
N LEU A 116 17.21 -15.40 24.78
CA LEU A 116 16.36 -14.95 25.87
C LEU A 116 14.92 -15.45 25.69
N SER A 117 14.34 -15.31 24.49
CA SER A 117 12.95 -15.68 24.20
C SER A 117 12.65 -17.17 24.44
N LYS A 118 13.62 -18.06 24.23
CA LYS A 118 13.52 -19.50 24.57
C LYS A 118 13.25 -19.76 26.06
N ASN A 119 13.65 -18.84 26.93
CA ASN A 119 13.49 -18.95 28.38
C ASN A 119 12.33 -18.11 28.91
N LEU A 120 11.70 -17.28 28.07
CA LEU A 120 10.52 -16.50 28.46
C LEU A 120 9.26 -17.35 28.29
N SER A 121 8.46 -17.40 29.34
CA SER A 121 7.24 -18.22 29.40
C SER A 121 6.24 -17.60 30.38
N GLU A 122 5.16 -18.32 30.69
CA GLU A 122 4.22 -17.96 31.77
C GLU A 122 4.90 -17.81 33.14
N LYS A 123 6.12 -18.34 33.33
CA LYS A 123 6.93 -18.14 34.53
C LYS A 123 7.70 -16.82 34.56
N THR A 124 7.68 -16.06 33.47
CA THR A 124 8.31 -14.73 33.38
C THR A 124 7.33 -13.65 32.90
N PRO A 125 6.17 -13.47 33.57
CA PRO A 125 5.13 -12.54 33.14
C PRO A 125 5.56 -11.06 33.18
N TYR A 126 6.41 -10.65 34.11
CA TYR A 126 6.83 -9.25 34.28
C TYR A 126 7.80 -8.83 33.16
N LEU A 127 8.75 -9.69 32.79
CA LEU A 127 9.58 -9.48 31.60
C LEU A 127 8.75 -9.44 30.31
N LEU A 128 7.78 -10.35 30.14
CA LEU A 128 6.89 -10.33 28.98
C LEU A 128 6.08 -9.03 28.90
N ALA A 129 5.56 -8.56 30.04
CA ALA A 129 4.84 -7.29 30.11
C ALA A 129 5.74 -6.11 29.68
N LYS A 130 7.00 -6.10 30.09
CA LYS A 130 7.99 -5.08 29.69
C LYS A 130 8.32 -5.12 28.20
N VAL A 131 8.46 -6.32 27.62
CA VAL A 131 8.64 -6.47 26.17
C VAL A 131 7.42 -5.92 25.41
N ASN A 132 6.20 -6.25 25.85
CA ASN A 132 4.98 -5.77 25.22
C ASN A 132 4.84 -4.25 25.37
N GLU A 133 5.17 -3.69 26.54
CA GLU A 133 5.25 -2.25 26.79
C GLU A 133 6.21 -1.57 25.80
N GLY A 134 7.40 -2.15 25.56
CA GLY A 134 8.37 -1.65 24.58
C GLY A 134 7.83 -1.61 23.16
N VAL A 135 7.12 -2.67 22.71
CA VAL A 135 6.48 -2.67 21.38
C VAL A 135 5.41 -1.57 21.28
N ARG A 136 4.60 -1.38 22.31
CA ARG A 136 3.57 -0.32 22.33
C ARG A 136 4.21 1.06 22.24
N LEU A 137 5.22 1.32 23.08
CA LEU A 137 5.91 2.60 23.12
C LEU A 137 6.61 2.90 21.79
N ILE A 138 7.31 1.94 21.18
CA ILE A 138 8.03 2.22 19.93
C ILE A 138 7.09 2.50 18.76
N ILE A 139 5.90 1.88 18.72
CA ILE A 139 4.87 2.21 17.73
C ILE A 139 4.38 3.64 17.92
N ILE A 140 4.14 4.07 19.16
CA ILE A 140 3.71 5.45 19.46
C ILE A 140 4.83 6.46 19.11
N GLU A 141 6.05 6.19 19.56
CA GLU A 141 7.22 7.04 19.33
C GLU A 141 7.55 7.20 17.85
N LEU A 142 7.27 6.18 17.01
CA LEU A 142 7.53 6.24 15.58
C LEU A 142 6.78 7.38 14.88
N VAL A 143 5.63 7.80 15.42
CA VAL A 143 4.87 8.96 14.93
C VAL A 143 5.71 10.24 14.99
N ASN A 144 6.54 10.38 16.02
CA ASN A 144 7.40 11.55 16.24
C ASN A 144 8.84 11.32 15.76
N LYS A 145 9.32 10.07 15.73
CA LYS A 145 10.68 9.66 15.36
C LYS A 145 10.69 8.83 14.09
N SER A 146 10.15 9.38 13.01
CA SER A 146 9.96 8.66 11.73
C SER A 146 11.25 8.11 11.12
N TYR A 147 12.40 8.72 11.44
CA TYR A 147 13.73 8.25 11.02
C TYR A 147 14.08 6.84 11.55
N LEU A 148 13.41 6.35 12.60
CA LEU A 148 13.59 4.99 13.14
C LEU A 148 12.87 3.90 12.35
N LEU A 149 12.07 4.23 11.32
CA LEU A 149 11.20 3.27 10.61
C LEU A 149 11.92 2.00 10.20
N LYS A 150 13.10 2.11 9.59
CA LYS A 150 13.86 0.96 9.09
C LYS A 150 14.24 0.00 10.22
N THR A 151 14.69 0.55 11.34
CA THR A 151 15.18 -0.21 12.51
C THR A 151 14.02 -0.80 13.30
N VAL A 152 12.88 -0.11 13.35
CA VAL A 152 11.63 -0.65 13.92
C VAL A 152 11.07 -1.80 13.07
N ILE A 153 11.13 -1.69 11.73
CA ILE A 153 10.76 -2.81 10.85
C ILE A 153 11.66 -4.02 11.13
N TRP A 154 12.97 -3.83 11.20
CA TRP A 154 13.90 -4.92 11.56
C TRP A 154 13.53 -5.57 12.90
N LEU A 155 13.17 -4.77 13.90
CA LEU A 155 12.83 -5.23 15.24
C LEU A 155 11.57 -6.12 15.26
N LEU A 156 10.50 -5.69 14.57
CA LEU A 156 9.16 -6.27 14.71
C LEU A 156 8.79 -7.30 13.64
N LYS A 157 9.56 -7.39 12.55
CA LYS A 157 9.17 -8.17 11.36
C LYS A 157 9.09 -9.68 11.58
N TYR A 158 10.01 -10.26 12.34
CA TYR A 158 10.16 -11.72 12.44
C TYR A 158 9.64 -12.25 13.79
N GLN A 159 8.81 -13.30 13.75
CA GLN A 159 8.23 -13.91 14.95
C GLN A 159 9.27 -14.64 15.82
N GLU A 160 10.45 -14.93 15.28
CA GLU A 160 11.59 -15.51 16.00
C GLU A 160 12.25 -14.51 16.95
N ASN A 161 12.13 -13.20 16.62
CA ASN A 161 12.68 -12.12 17.42
C ASN A 161 11.78 -11.87 18.65
N LEU A 162 12.38 -11.42 19.74
CA LEU A 162 11.66 -11.20 21.00
C LEU A 162 10.50 -10.20 20.83
N TRP A 163 10.78 -9.02 20.28
CA TRP A 163 9.77 -7.98 20.06
C TRP A 163 8.86 -8.27 18.87
N GLY A 164 9.35 -8.97 17.85
CA GLY A 164 8.53 -9.41 16.73
C GLY A 164 7.47 -10.43 17.16
N LYS A 165 7.83 -11.37 18.02
CA LYS A 165 6.88 -12.28 18.67
C LYS A 165 5.83 -11.52 19.49
N ALA A 166 6.29 -10.63 20.38
CA ALA A 166 5.41 -9.80 21.20
C ALA A 166 4.43 -8.95 20.36
N TYR A 167 4.90 -8.40 19.25
CA TYR A 167 4.05 -7.71 18.29
C TYR A 167 2.97 -8.62 17.71
N GLN A 168 3.37 -9.77 17.15
CA GLN A 168 2.46 -10.63 16.41
C GLN A 168 1.46 -11.38 17.30
N ASP A 169 1.87 -11.73 18.52
CA ASP A 169 1.09 -12.57 19.44
C ASP A 169 0.18 -11.75 20.37
N ASP A 170 0.56 -10.51 20.73
CA ASP A 170 -0.24 -9.65 21.64
C ASP A 170 -0.49 -8.26 21.05
N VAL A 171 0.56 -7.46 20.82
CA VAL A 171 0.38 -6.02 20.62
C VAL A 171 -0.41 -5.66 19.36
N ARG A 172 -0.25 -6.41 18.27
CA ARG A 172 -1.07 -6.26 17.05
C ARG A 172 -2.55 -6.46 17.38
N ILE A 173 -2.89 -7.53 18.08
CA ILE A 173 -4.27 -7.90 18.43
C ILE A 173 -4.86 -6.83 19.35
N SER A 174 -4.10 -6.39 20.36
CA SER A 174 -4.48 -5.29 21.25
C SER A 174 -4.76 -4.00 20.48
N LEU A 175 -3.95 -3.66 19.47
CA LEU A 175 -4.15 -2.48 18.63
C LEU A 175 -5.35 -2.63 17.69
N GLU A 176 -5.55 -3.79 17.06
CA GLU A 176 -6.73 -4.06 16.23
C GLU A 176 -8.02 -3.96 17.03
N ASN A 177 -8.02 -4.53 18.24
CA ASN A 177 -9.14 -4.43 19.18
C ASN A 177 -9.41 -2.97 19.54
N LEU A 178 -8.37 -2.20 19.90
CA LEU A 178 -8.52 -0.76 20.14
C LEU A 178 -9.24 -0.08 18.97
N LEU A 179 -8.73 -0.24 17.75
CA LEU A 179 -9.30 0.41 16.57
C LEU A 179 -10.73 -0.06 16.25
N ALA A 180 -11.04 -1.33 16.46
CA ALA A 180 -12.40 -1.85 16.34
C ALA A 180 -13.34 -1.21 17.38
N PHE A 181 -12.86 -1.01 18.61
CA PHE A 181 -13.63 -0.45 19.72
C PHE A 181 -13.78 1.08 19.68
N ILE A 182 -12.91 1.83 19.01
CA ILE A 182 -13.06 3.30 18.79
C ILE A 182 -14.45 3.63 18.23
N ALA A 183 -15.06 2.70 17.49
CA ALA A 183 -16.40 2.86 16.96
C ALA A 183 -17.54 2.69 17.94
N HIS A 184 -17.33 1.97 19.03
CA HIS A 184 -18.41 1.44 19.87
C HIS A 184 -18.37 1.98 21.29
N PHE A 185 -17.22 2.48 21.78
CA PHE A 185 -17.09 2.94 23.17
C PHE A 185 -16.58 4.40 23.28
N PRO A 186 -17.12 5.19 24.22
CA PRO A 186 -16.85 6.63 24.34
C PRO A 186 -15.57 6.98 25.12
N GLU A 187 -14.98 6.04 25.84
CA GLU A 187 -13.84 6.27 26.73
C GLU A 187 -12.60 5.56 26.21
N ASN A 188 -11.45 6.24 26.28
CA ASN A 188 -10.14 5.66 25.99
C ASN A 188 -9.74 4.74 27.16
N THR A 189 -10.44 3.61 27.30
CA THR A 189 -10.17 2.58 28.32
C THR A 189 -8.96 1.72 27.95
N SER A 190 -8.27 2.03 26.85
CA SER A 190 -7.15 1.26 26.36
C SER A 190 -5.83 1.76 26.95
N ASN A 191 -4.96 0.81 27.29
CA ASN A 191 -3.59 1.08 27.74
C ASN A 191 -2.68 1.54 26.57
N PHE A 192 -3.23 1.92 25.42
CA PHE A 192 -2.49 2.24 24.20
C PHE A 192 -2.83 3.69 23.80
N GLN A 193 -2.11 4.65 24.41
CA GLN A 193 -2.33 6.09 24.24
C GLN A 193 -1.79 6.62 22.89
N LEU A 194 -2.29 6.07 21.77
CA LEU A 194 -1.82 6.43 20.43
C LEU A 194 -2.40 7.75 19.89
N PHE A 195 -3.65 8.02 20.25
CA PHE A 195 -4.39 9.20 19.81
C PHE A 195 -4.57 10.16 20.97
N THR A 196 -4.49 11.46 20.69
CA THR A 196 -4.99 12.47 21.62
C THR A 196 -6.51 12.32 21.79
N ASN A 197 -7.06 12.80 22.90
CA ASN A 197 -8.51 12.78 23.12
C ASN A 197 -9.27 13.48 21.98
N GLU A 198 -8.72 14.56 21.43
CA GLU A 198 -9.31 15.27 20.29
C GLU A 198 -9.32 14.42 19.02
N GLU A 199 -8.20 13.77 18.68
CA GLU A 199 -8.12 12.89 17.50
C GLU A 199 -9.03 11.68 17.66
N TYR A 200 -9.13 11.13 18.86
CA TYR A 200 -10.05 10.03 19.17
C TYR A 200 -11.50 10.42 18.84
N GLN A 201 -11.95 11.60 19.30
CA GLN A 201 -13.28 12.11 18.98
C GLN A 201 -13.46 12.39 17.49
N GLN A 202 -12.43 12.87 16.79
CA GLN A 202 -12.48 13.10 15.34
C GLN A 202 -12.62 11.80 14.54
N ILE A 203 -11.86 10.76 14.88
CA ILE A 203 -11.92 9.45 14.23
C ILE A 203 -13.32 8.82 14.41
N ARG A 204 -13.91 9.00 15.58
CA ARG A 204 -15.26 8.51 15.91
C ARG A 204 -16.37 9.18 15.10
N GLN A 205 -16.22 10.42 14.63
CA GLN A 205 -17.33 11.13 13.99
C GLN A 205 -17.65 10.64 12.56
N TYR A 206 -16.92 9.64 12.02
CA TYR A 206 -17.10 8.83 10.79
C TYR A 206 -17.41 9.53 9.44
N LYS A 207 -18.15 10.64 9.43
CA LYS A 207 -18.67 11.29 8.22
C LYS A 207 -17.62 12.11 7.49
N LYS A 208 -16.67 12.72 8.21
CA LYS A 208 -15.55 13.49 7.65
C LYS A 208 -14.36 13.46 8.60
N ILE A 209 -13.53 12.43 8.47
CA ILE A 209 -12.27 12.37 9.21
C ILE A 209 -11.34 13.43 8.64
N LYS A 210 -10.85 14.31 9.51
CA LYS A 210 -9.77 15.23 9.18
C LYS A 210 -8.51 14.40 8.95
N ILE A 211 -7.81 14.67 7.87
CA ILE A 211 -6.55 13.98 7.56
C ILE A 211 -5.53 14.32 8.65
N ILE A 212 -4.86 13.31 9.20
CA ILE A 212 -3.82 13.45 10.22
C ILE A 212 -2.48 12.91 9.67
N PRO A 213 -1.68 13.74 8.96
CA PRO A 213 -0.53 13.26 8.17
C PRO A 213 0.55 12.52 8.97
N ARG A 214 0.74 12.86 10.25
CA ARG A 214 1.79 12.26 11.10
C ARG A 214 1.68 10.74 11.24
N TYR A 215 0.49 10.17 11.09
CA TYR A 215 0.27 8.73 11.18
C TYR A 215 0.62 7.96 9.90
N LYS A 216 1.03 8.64 8.81
CA LYS A 216 1.45 7.96 7.57
C LYS A 216 2.56 6.94 7.84
N ILE A 217 3.47 7.26 8.75
CA ILE A 217 4.59 6.40 9.12
C ILE A 217 4.15 5.04 9.66
N LEU A 218 3.00 4.98 10.34
CA LEU A 218 2.42 3.71 10.81
C LEU A 218 1.83 2.91 9.64
N GLY A 219 1.24 3.59 8.66
CA GLY A 219 0.84 2.97 7.39
C GLY A 219 2.03 2.31 6.67
N ASP A 220 3.16 3.03 6.60
CA ASP A 220 4.42 2.56 6.01
C ASP A 220 5.02 1.38 6.81
N LEU A 221 4.96 1.43 8.15
CA LEU A 221 5.41 0.34 9.05
C LEU A 221 4.61 -0.94 8.79
N PHE A 222 3.29 -0.91 8.99
CA PHE A 222 2.45 -2.10 8.95
C PHE A 222 2.38 -2.74 7.56
N ALA A 223 2.59 -1.98 6.50
CA ALA A 223 2.69 -2.51 5.14
C ALA A 223 3.87 -3.48 4.95
N GLN A 224 4.91 -3.38 5.80
CA GLN A 224 6.19 -4.07 5.67
C GLN A 224 6.42 -5.17 6.73
N LEU A 225 5.55 -5.30 7.73
CA LEU A 225 5.69 -6.30 8.80
C LEU A 225 5.20 -7.69 8.35
N ASP A 226 3.89 -7.88 8.24
CA ASP A 226 3.28 -9.15 7.83
C ASP A 226 1.92 -8.92 7.13
N ASP A 227 1.37 -9.97 6.51
CA ASP A 227 0.08 -9.88 5.83
C ASP A 227 -1.10 -9.68 6.80
N LYS A 228 -0.94 -10.09 8.07
CA LYS A 228 -1.95 -9.88 9.12
C LYS A 228 -2.05 -8.41 9.53
N SER A 229 -0.99 -7.62 9.34
CA SER A 229 -0.90 -6.20 9.68
C SER A 229 -1.46 -5.28 8.58
N ILE A 230 -1.85 -5.83 7.43
CA ILE A 230 -2.39 -5.04 6.31
C ILE A 230 -3.65 -4.23 6.70
N PRO A 231 -4.61 -4.74 7.49
CA PRO A 231 -5.74 -3.94 7.97
C PRO A 231 -5.30 -2.68 8.74
N LEU A 232 -4.28 -2.80 9.59
CA LEU A 232 -3.70 -1.66 10.30
C LEU A 232 -3.07 -0.66 9.32
N SER A 233 -2.29 -1.16 8.35
CA SER A 233 -1.68 -0.32 7.32
C SER A 233 -2.73 0.50 6.56
N ILE A 234 -3.80 -0.15 6.12
CA ILE A 234 -4.92 0.48 5.41
C ILE A 234 -5.58 1.57 6.25
N PHE A 235 -5.85 1.28 7.52
CA PHE A 235 -6.44 2.24 8.44
C PHE A 235 -5.57 3.49 8.56
N PHE A 236 -4.26 3.33 8.82
CA PHE A 236 -3.37 4.47 9.00
C PHE A 236 -3.12 5.24 7.71
N TYR A 237 -3.07 4.61 6.54
CA TYR A 237 -3.06 5.35 5.26
C TYR A 237 -4.35 6.12 5.03
N GLN A 238 -5.51 5.53 5.34
CA GLN A 238 -6.79 6.22 5.19
C GLN A 238 -6.87 7.43 6.15
N LEU A 239 -6.41 7.28 7.39
CA LEU A 239 -6.36 8.34 8.40
C LEU A 239 -5.39 9.48 8.02
N SER A 240 -4.24 9.14 7.44
CA SER A 240 -3.14 10.10 7.19
C SER A 240 -3.09 10.69 5.79
N CYS A 241 -3.65 10.01 4.80
CA CYS A 241 -3.62 10.42 3.38
C CYS A 241 -5.03 10.52 2.77
N GLY A 242 -6.07 10.01 3.44
CA GLY A 242 -7.43 9.92 2.89
C GLY A 242 -7.58 8.88 1.76
N LYS A 243 -6.49 8.24 1.35
CA LYS A 243 -6.42 7.21 0.32
C LYS A 243 -5.34 6.19 0.65
N VAL A 244 -5.53 4.97 0.18
CA VAL A 244 -4.62 3.83 0.41
C VAL A 244 -3.83 3.50 -0.85
N PRO A 245 -2.50 3.32 -0.78
CA PRO A 245 -1.70 2.90 -1.92
C PRO A 245 -2.23 1.60 -2.55
N SER A 246 -2.37 1.56 -3.88
CA SER A 246 -2.90 0.39 -4.60
C SER A 246 -2.20 -0.92 -4.27
N LYS A 247 -0.88 -0.90 -4.06
CA LYS A 247 -0.11 -2.08 -3.66
C LYS A 247 -0.56 -2.68 -2.32
N VAL A 248 -1.01 -1.83 -1.39
CA VAL A 248 -1.50 -2.25 -0.07
C VAL A 248 -2.98 -2.63 -0.16
N TYR A 249 -3.79 -1.82 -0.87
CA TYR A 249 -5.22 -2.06 -1.04
C TYR A 249 -5.51 -3.42 -1.70
N GLN A 250 -4.75 -3.78 -2.75
CA GLN A 250 -4.93 -5.04 -3.49
C GLN A 250 -4.58 -6.30 -2.68
N LYS A 251 -3.83 -6.18 -1.57
CA LYS A 251 -3.55 -7.32 -0.69
C LYS A 251 -4.80 -7.79 0.06
N ILE A 252 -5.82 -6.94 0.18
CA ILE A 252 -7.11 -7.30 0.75
C ILE A 252 -8.08 -7.68 -0.38
N LYS A 253 -8.93 -8.70 -0.15
CA LYS A 253 -9.98 -9.09 -1.09
C LYS A 253 -10.82 -7.87 -1.52
N PRO A 254 -11.23 -7.77 -2.79
CA PRO A 254 -11.75 -6.54 -3.42
C PRO A 254 -13.10 -5.98 -2.89
N ASN A 255 -13.60 -6.41 -1.73
CA ASN A 255 -14.94 -6.06 -1.22
C ASN A 255 -14.97 -5.44 0.19
N LEU A 256 -13.82 -5.08 0.78
CA LEU A 256 -13.81 -4.39 2.07
C LEU A 256 -14.00 -2.87 1.86
N GLY A 257 -15.26 -2.46 1.70
CA GLY A 257 -15.63 -1.04 1.65
C GLY A 257 -15.36 -0.31 2.98
N LYS A 258 -15.19 -1.05 4.09
CA LYS A 258 -14.85 -0.50 5.40
C LYS A 258 -13.79 -1.33 6.13
N VAL A 259 -12.85 -0.66 6.81
CA VAL A 259 -11.89 -1.27 7.76
C VAL A 259 -11.92 -0.46 9.05
N PHE A 260 -12.12 -1.12 10.19
CA PHE A 260 -12.36 -0.49 11.51
C PHE A 260 -13.38 0.67 11.43
N SER A 261 -14.51 0.41 10.74
CA SER A 261 -15.59 1.38 10.48
C SER A 261 -15.24 2.57 9.57
N LEU A 262 -14.00 2.68 9.07
CA LEU A 262 -13.60 3.71 8.11
C LEU A 262 -13.88 3.28 6.68
N GLU A 263 -14.49 4.16 5.89
CA GLU A 263 -14.63 3.97 4.46
C GLU A 263 -13.26 4.06 3.78
N ILE A 264 -12.88 3.01 3.05
CA ILE A 264 -11.56 2.91 2.45
C ILE A 264 -11.60 3.33 1.00
N LYS A 265 -10.70 4.25 0.63
CA LYS A 265 -10.55 4.74 -0.75
C LYS A 265 -9.19 4.32 -1.28
N GLU A 266 -9.18 3.57 -2.37
CA GLU A 266 -7.93 3.23 -3.06
C GLU A 266 -7.37 4.46 -3.80
N ASN A 267 -6.05 4.63 -3.75
CA ASN A 267 -5.33 5.62 -4.53
C ASN A 267 -5.07 5.08 -5.95
N ILE A 268 -6.08 5.16 -6.81
CA ILE A 268 -6.03 4.74 -8.21
C ILE A 268 -6.01 5.97 -9.11
N ASN A 269 -5.12 6.02 -10.09
CA ASN A 269 -5.20 7.01 -11.17
C ASN A 269 -6.29 6.62 -12.19
N PHE A 270 -6.89 7.59 -12.88
CA PHE A 270 -7.95 7.36 -13.87
C PHE A 270 -7.61 6.26 -14.89
N ILE A 271 -6.36 6.23 -15.37
CA ILE A 271 -5.84 5.20 -16.30
C ILE A 271 -5.93 3.79 -15.71
N GLN A 272 -5.51 3.60 -14.46
CA GLN A 272 -5.55 2.29 -13.79
C GLN A 272 -7.00 1.82 -13.56
N LYS A 273 -7.93 2.74 -13.32
CA LYS A 273 -9.36 2.45 -13.22
C LYS A 273 -9.90 1.93 -14.56
N ILE A 274 -9.54 2.57 -15.68
CA ILE A 274 -9.89 2.12 -17.03
C ILE A 274 -9.29 0.74 -17.32
N LEU A 275 -8.00 0.53 -17.05
CA LEU A 275 -7.34 -0.76 -17.28
C LEU A 275 -8.02 -1.90 -16.51
N ARG A 276 -8.43 -1.67 -15.27
CA ARG A 276 -9.20 -2.67 -14.51
C ARG A 276 -10.57 -2.94 -15.12
N ILE A 277 -11.28 -1.92 -15.59
CA ILE A 277 -12.57 -2.12 -16.27
C ILE A 277 -12.37 -3.00 -17.51
N ILE A 278 -11.35 -2.69 -18.33
CA ILE A 278 -10.99 -3.47 -19.53
C ILE A 278 -10.62 -4.91 -19.17
N LEU A 279 -9.76 -5.11 -18.17
CA LEU A 279 -9.32 -6.45 -17.73
C LEU A 279 -10.42 -7.25 -17.04
N SER A 280 -11.33 -6.58 -16.31
CA SER A 280 -12.47 -7.20 -15.62
C SER A 280 -13.60 -7.58 -16.57
N PHE A 281 -13.58 -7.06 -17.80
CA PHE A 281 -14.46 -7.47 -18.88
C PHE A 281 -14.12 -8.91 -19.26
N LYS A 282 -14.70 -9.87 -18.52
CA LYS A 282 -14.54 -11.30 -18.77
C LYS A 282 -14.92 -11.58 -20.22
N PHE A 283 -13.91 -11.89 -21.03
CA PHE A 283 -14.02 -12.41 -22.40
C PHE A 283 -14.67 -13.81 -22.47
N LYS A 284 -15.70 -14.08 -21.67
CA LYS A 284 -16.41 -15.36 -21.61
C LYS A 284 -17.24 -15.62 -22.88
N ASN A 285 -17.53 -14.59 -23.68
CA ASN A 285 -18.28 -14.70 -24.93
C ASN A 285 -17.40 -14.80 -26.21
N LEU A 286 -16.08 -14.95 -26.08
CA LEU A 286 -15.16 -14.92 -27.25
C LEU A 286 -15.35 -16.07 -28.25
N ASN A 287 -15.90 -17.23 -27.84
CA ASN A 287 -16.08 -18.36 -28.76
C ASN A 287 -17.10 -18.05 -29.87
N PHE A 288 -18.14 -17.26 -29.58
CA PHE A 288 -19.11 -16.81 -30.57
C PHE A 288 -18.53 -15.69 -31.46
N PHE A 289 -17.79 -14.76 -30.86
CA PHE A 289 -17.13 -13.69 -31.59
C PHE A 289 -16.11 -14.21 -32.63
N ARG A 290 -15.38 -15.29 -32.32
CA ARG A 290 -14.21 -15.73 -33.10
C ARG A 290 -14.49 -16.00 -34.59
N LYS A 291 -15.61 -16.62 -34.95
CA LYS A 291 -15.86 -17.08 -36.33
C LYS A 291 -16.34 -15.95 -37.25
N GLU A 292 -17.32 -15.16 -36.79
CA GLU A 292 -17.82 -14.01 -37.57
C GLU A 292 -16.86 -12.83 -37.54
N MET A 293 -16.07 -12.68 -36.46
CA MET A 293 -14.98 -11.71 -36.43
C MET A 293 -13.89 -12.04 -37.44
N LEU A 294 -13.44 -13.30 -37.54
CA LEU A 294 -12.46 -13.69 -38.55
C LEU A 294 -12.98 -13.43 -39.97
N TYR A 295 -14.27 -13.66 -40.23
CA TYR A 295 -14.88 -13.39 -41.53
C TYR A 295 -14.91 -11.89 -41.86
N CYS A 296 -15.30 -11.04 -40.90
CA CYS A 296 -15.29 -9.58 -41.07
C CYS A 296 -13.86 -9.04 -41.25
N PHE A 297 -12.91 -9.54 -40.47
CA PHE A 297 -11.50 -9.18 -40.54
C PHE A 297 -10.86 -9.60 -41.88
N GLY A 298 -11.14 -10.82 -42.35
CA GLY A 298 -10.68 -11.30 -43.66
C GLY A 298 -11.20 -10.46 -44.82
N ARG A 299 -12.48 -10.03 -44.78
CA ARG A 299 -13.01 -9.11 -45.81
C ARG A 299 -12.44 -7.70 -45.71
N MET A 300 -12.12 -7.23 -44.51
CA MET A 300 -11.47 -5.94 -44.31
C MET A 300 -10.07 -5.92 -44.93
N ILE A 301 -9.28 -6.97 -44.70
CA ILE A 301 -7.95 -7.15 -45.32
C ILE A 301 -8.09 -7.24 -46.84
N MET A 302 -9.04 -8.04 -47.35
CA MET A 302 -9.29 -8.14 -48.79
C MET A 302 -9.60 -6.78 -49.41
N TRP A 303 -10.44 -5.96 -48.77
CA TRP A 303 -10.76 -4.62 -49.29
C TRP A 303 -9.59 -3.65 -49.19
N TRP A 304 -8.77 -3.73 -48.15
CA TRP A 304 -7.53 -2.97 -48.05
C TRP A 304 -6.56 -3.34 -49.18
N LEU A 305 -6.42 -4.64 -49.48
CA LEU A 305 -5.63 -5.11 -50.61
C LEU A 305 -6.19 -4.62 -51.94
N ILE A 306 -7.52 -4.65 -52.14
CA ILE A 306 -8.17 -4.11 -53.34
C ILE A 306 -7.87 -2.62 -53.48
N VAL A 307 -8.03 -1.83 -52.42
CA VAL A 307 -7.74 -0.38 -52.44
C VAL A 307 -6.27 -0.12 -52.76
N PHE A 308 -5.35 -0.87 -52.13
CA PHE A 308 -3.91 -0.74 -52.35
C PHE A 308 -3.51 -1.09 -53.78
N VAL A 309 -4.03 -2.19 -54.32
CA VAL A 309 -3.77 -2.63 -55.70
C VAL A 309 -4.38 -1.63 -56.69
N CYS A 310 -5.62 -1.19 -56.48
CA CYS A 310 -6.26 -0.16 -57.32
C CYS A 310 -5.46 1.14 -57.32
N GLY A 311 -5.01 1.61 -56.15
CA GLY A 311 -4.20 2.82 -56.02
C GLY A 311 -2.82 2.73 -56.67
N SER A 312 -2.22 1.53 -56.68
CA SER A 312 -0.94 1.29 -57.34
C SER A 312 -1.06 1.26 -58.87
N ILE A 313 -2.24 0.93 -59.40
CA ILE A 313 -2.51 0.90 -60.85
C ILE A 313 -2.92 2.28 -61.35
N ASN A 314 -3.90 2.92 -60.69
CA ASN A 314 -4.35 4.26 -61.00
C ASN A 314 -5.06 4.86 -59.77
N PRO A 315 -4.62 6.01 -59.24
CA PRO A 315 -5.25 6.64 -58.07
C PRO A 315 -6.76 6.85 -58.19
N ALA A 316 -7.27 7.08 -59.42
CA ALA A 316 -8.71 7.25 -59.65
C ALA A 316 -9.53 5.97 -59.39
N LEU A 317 -8.92 4.79 -59.47
CA LEU A 317 -9.58 3.50 -59.22
C LEU A 317 -9.82 3.24 -57.73
N ILE A 318 -9.13 3.98 -56.83
CA ILE A 318 -9.38 3.93 -55.39
C ILE A 318 -10.84 4.33 -55.10
N TYR A 319 -11.36 5.33 -55.80
CA TYR A 319 -12.74 5.80 -55.62
C TYR A 319 -13.77 4.72 -55.96
N LEU A 320 -13.51 3.88 -56.97
CA LEU A 320 -14.37 2.74 -57.32
C LEU A 320 -14.39 1.68 -56.20
N ALA A 321 -13.22 1.36 -55.64
CA ALA A 321 -13.11 0.43 -54.51
C ALA A 321 -13.79 0.97 -53.25
N ILE A 322 -13.66 2.28 -52.99
CA ILE A 322 -14.33 2.99 -51.90
C ILE A 322 -15.85 2.97 -52.06
N ILE A 323 -16.34 3.27 -53.27
CA ILE A 323 -17.78 3.27 -53.57
C ILE A 323 -18.38 1.87 -53.40
N ALA A 324 -17.64 0.83 -53.77
CA ALA A 324 -18.08 -0.56 -53.68
C ALA A 324 -18.21 -1.08 -52.23
N ASN A 325 -17.58 -0.42 -51.24
CA ASN A 325 -17.70 -0.78 -49.82
C ASN A 325 -17.91 0.46 -48.91
N LEU A 326 -18.86 1.28 -49.36
CA LEU A 326 -19.24 2.58 -48.78
C LEU A 326 -19.47 2.62 -47.26
N PRO A 327 -20.12 1.61 -46.62
CA PRO A 327 -20.33 1.64 -45.16
C PRO A 327 -19.02 1.55 -44.39
N LEU A 328 -18.08 0.71 -44.84
CA LEU A 328 -16.80 0.53 -44.18
C LEU A 328 -15.99 1.83 -44.21
N VAL A 329 -15.93 2.49 -45.38
CA VAL A 329 -15.24 3.78 -45.55
C VAL A 329 -15.86 4.86 -44.66
N SER A 330 -17.19 4.91 -44.58
CA SER A 330 -17.90 5.85 -43.71
C SER A 330 -17.52 5.67 -42.23
N PHE A 331 -17.36 4.43 -41.77
CA PHE A 331 -16.96 4.16 -40.39
C PHE A 331 -15.49 4.53 -40.12
N TYR A 332 -14.58 4.33 -41.06
CA TYR A 332 -13.19 4.78 -40.94
C TYR A 332 -13.09 6.31 -40.90
N LEU A 333 -13.91 7.01 -41.68
CA LEU A 333 -14.00 8.48 -41.65
C LEU A 333 -14.49 8.99 -40.28
N ILE A 334 -15.51 8.34 -39.70
CA ILE A 334 -15.96 8.63 -38.32
C ILE A 334 -14.81 8.41 -37.33
N GLY A 335 -14.05 7.32 -37.50
CA GLY A 335 -12.86 7.05 -36.70
C GLY A 335 -11.80 8.14 -36.77
N GLY A 336 -11.47 8.61 -37.97
CA GLY A 336 -10.47 9.67 -38.17
C GLY A 336 -10.91 11.00 -37.57
N ILE A 337 -12.19 11.37 -37.69
CA ILE A 337 -12.75 12.56 -37.07
C ILE A 337 -12.62 12.49 -35.54
N LEU A 338 -12.84 11.32 -34.93
CA LEU A 338 -12.72 11.14 -33.48
C LEU A 338 -11.28 11.19 -32.98
N VAL A 339 -10.30 10.73 -33.76
CA VAL A 339 -8.87 10.90 -33.44
C VAL A 339 -8.51 12.39 -33.43
N ASN A 340 -8.87 13.13 -34.49
CA ASN A 340 -8.62 14.58 -34.57
C ASN A 340 -9.32 15.34 -33.44
N PHE A 341 -10.52 14.90 -33.04
CA PHE A 341 -11.23 15.47 -31.90
C PHE A 341 -10.49 15.23 -30.58
N THR A 342 -9.91 14.03 -30.40
CA THR A 342 -9.13 13.70 -29.20
C THR A 342 -7.88 14.56 -29.10
N GLU A 343 -7.19 14.76 -30.22
CA GLU A 343 -6.04 15.66 -30.31
C GLU A 343 -6.41 17.10 -29.92
N LEU A 344 -7.47 17.65 -30.53
CA LEU A 344 -7.96 19.01 -30.22
C LEU A 344 -8.41 19.15 -28.76
N LEU A 345 -9.03 18.11 -28.19
CA LEU A 345 -9.46 18.09 -26.80
C LEU A 345 -8.27 18.06 -25.84
N LEU A 346 -7.24 17.27 -26.13
CA LEU A 346 -6.00 17.23 -25.33
C LEU A 346 -5.25 18.55 -25.39
N MET A 347 -5.15 19.17 -26.57
CA MET A 347 -4.54 20.51 -26.74
C MET A 347 -5.28 21.58 -25.94
N LYS A 348 -6.61 21.53 -25.89
CA LYS A 348 -7.44 22.51 -25.17
C LYS A 348 -7.42 22.34 -23.64
N LEU A 349 -7.04 21.16 -23.16
CA LEU A 349 -6.94 20.85 -21.72
C LEU A 349 -5.53 21.11 -21.15
N ASP A 350 -4.63 21.73 -21.93
CA ASP A 350 -3.22 21.93 -21.58
C ASP A 350 -2.52 20.65 -21.11
N TYR A 351 -2.92 19.50 -21.67
CA TYR A 351 -2.39 18.20 -21.29
C TYR A 351 -1.08 17.92 -22.04
N TYR A 352 0.05 18.40 -21.50
CA TYR A 352 1.37 18.41 -22.16
C TYR A 352 2.46 17.57 -21.45
N GLU A 353 2.12 16.51 -20.71
CA GLU A 353 3.15 15.52 -20.36
C GLU A 353 3.42 14.63 -21.59
N PRO A 354 4.63 14.69 -22.20
CA PRO A 354 4.84 14.12 -23.54
C PRO A 354 4.61 12.60 -23.61
N SER A 355 4.96 11.86 -22.55
CA SER A 355 4.79 10.40 -22.49
C SER A 355 3.32 9.97 -22.44
N ASP A 356 2.47 10.75 -21.78
CA ASP A 356 1.06 10.44 -21.61
C ASP A 356 0.25 10.89 -22.84
N TYR A 357 0.63 12.01 -23.45
CA TYR A 357 0.07 12.48 -24.72
C TYR A 357 0.22 11.43 -25.82
N ASP A 358 1.45 10.94 -26.03
CA ASP A 358 1.74 9.94 -27.06
C ASP A 358 0.97 8.63 -26.82
N LEU A 359 0.86 8.20 -25.55
CA LEU A 359 0.11 7.01 -25.19
C LEU A 359 -1.40 7.17 -25.46
N ILE A 360 -1.99 8.32 -25.09
CA ILE A 360 -3.41 8.58 -25.33
C ILE A 360 -3.71 8.69 -26.82
N MET A 361 -2.81 9.31 -27.60
CA MET A 361 -2.93 9.38 -29.06
C MET A 361 -2.83 8.00 -29.71
N GLN A 362 -1.91 7.14 -29.27
CA GLN A 362 -1.82 5.76 -29.74
C GLN A 362 -3.08 4.95 -29.39
N ILE A 363 -3.58 5.07 -28.16
CA ILE A 363 -4.79 4.38 -27.71
C ILE A 363 -6.02 4.86 -28.52
N SER A 364 -6.15 6.16 -28.75
CA SER A 364 -7.28 6.73 -29.49
C SER A 364 -7.24 6.36 -30.97
N VAL A 365 -6.06 6.33 -31.61
CA VAL A 365 -5.89 5.76 -32.96
C VAL A 365 -6.36 4.30 -33.01
N ILE A 366 -5.90 3.45 -32.09
CA ILE A 366 -6.31 2.04 -32.05
C ILE A 366 -7.83 1.93 -31.79
N ALA A 367 -8.37 2.69 -30.85
CA ALA A 367 -9.78 2.64 -30.50
C ALA A 367 -10.68 3.12 -31.64
N TYR A 368 -10.37 4.26 -32.25
CA TYR A 368 -11.26 4.91 -33.21
C TYR A 368 -11.03 4.51 -34.65
N LEU A 369 -9.80 4.16 -35.05
CA LEU A 369 -9.52 3.73 -36.42
C LEU A 369 -9.54 2.22 -36.59
N ILE A 370 -9.31 1.44 -35.52
CA ILE A 370 -9.27 -0.03 -35.64
C ILE A 370 -10.51 -0.66 -35.01
N ILE A 371 -10.82 -0.35 -33.74
CA ILE A 371 -11.87 -1.05 -33.01
C ILE A 371 -13.27 -0.53 -33.36
N LEU A 372 -13.46 0.79 -33.39
CA LEU A 372 -14.75 1.42 -33.61
C LEU A 372 -15.31 1.15 -35.01
N PRO A 373 -14.55 1.29 -36.12
CA PRO A 373 -15.10 1.07 -37.46
C PRO A 373 -15.45 -0.39 -37.68
N TYR A 374 -14.67 -1.25 -37.05
CA TYR A 374 -14.90 -2.68 -37.02
C TYR A 374 -16.17 -3.05 -36.24
N LEU A 375 -16.40 -2.45 -35.06
CA LEU A 375 -17.58 -2.67 -34.24
C LEU A 375 -18.85 -2.10 -34.89
N LEU A 376 -18.78 -0.91 -35.50
CA LEU A 376 -19.87 -0.31 -36.26
C LEU A 376 -20.23 -1.16 -37.49
N ASN A 377 -19.23 -1.66 -38.22
CA ASN A 377 -19.46 -2.57 -39.33
C ASN A 377 -20.08 -3.90 -38.88
N TYR A 378 -19.67 -4.44 -37.72
CA TYR A 378 -20.29 -5.62 -37.13
C TYR A 378 -21.76 -5.37 -36.75
N ILE A 379 -22.06 -4.27 -36.06
CA ILE A 379 -23.43 -3.88 -35.67
C ILE A 379 -24.30 -3.65 -36.90
N TYR A 380 -23.79 -2.88 -37.87
CA TYR A 380 -24.45 -2.63 -39.16
C TYR A 380 -24.81 -3.96 -39.83
N ARG A 381 -23.87 -4.89 -39.90
CA ARG A 381 -24.12 -6.20 -40.51
C ARG A 381 -25.10 -7.05 -39.69
N TYR A 382 -24.93 -7.11 -38.39
CA TYR A 382 -25.74 -7.97 -37.53
C TYR A 382 -27.20 -7.51 -37.42
N LEU A 383 -27.45 -6.21 -37.22
CA LEU A 383 -28.80 -5.67 -37.08
C LEU A 383 -29.56 -5.64 -38.42
N ILE A 384 -28.86 -5.39 -39.53
CA ILE A 384 -29.53 -5.15 -40.83
C ILE A 384 -29.58 -6.44 -41.67
N PHE A 385 -28.61 -7.34 -41.56
CA PHE A 385 -28.51 -8.52 -42.44
C PHE A 385 -29.03 -9.82 -41.81
N LYS A 386 -29.66 -9.77 -40.63
CA LYS A 386 -30.25 -10.98 -40.04
C LYS A 386 -31.30 -11.64 -40.96
N ASN A 387 -31.82 -10.99 -42.02
CA ASN A 387 -32.86 -11.60 -42.87
C ASN A 387 -33.08 -11.15 -44.34
N ARG A 388 -32.20 -10.43 -45.07
CA ARG A 388 -32.50 -10.05 -46.50
C ARG A 388 -31.34 -10.07 -47.50
N LYS A 389 -31.66 -10.48 -48.75
CA LYS A 389 -30.77 -10.53 -49.93
C LYS A 389 -30.29 -9.16 -50.37
N ILE A 390 -29.09 -9.15 -50.94
CA ILE A 390 -28.30 -7.98 -51.35
C ILE A 390 -28.85 -7.43 -52.67
N GLY A 391 -29.55 -6.28 -52.62
CA GLY A 391 -29.81 -5.40 -53.75
C GLY A 391 -29.18 -4.03 -53.48
N PHE A 392 -28.74 -3.34 -54.54
CA PHE A 392 -27.96 -2.08 -54.52
C PHE A 392 -28.69 -0.95 -53.77
N ARG A 393 -27.99 -0.25 -52.86
CA ARG A 393 -28.61 0.59 -51.80
C ARG A 393 -28.13 2.04 -51.79
N ILE A 394 -28.50 2.78 -52.84
CA ILE A 394 -28.19 4.21 -52.96
C ILE A 394 -28.95 5.05 -51.91
N ALA A 395 -30.15 4.67 -51.51
CA ALA A 395 -30.93 5.40 -50.50
C ALA A 395 -30.33 5.34 -49.08
N GLU A 396 -29.71 4.21 -48.71
CA GLU A 396 -29.06 4.06 -47.39
C GLU A 396 -27.78 4.89 -47.29
N PHE A 397 -27.08 5.12 -48.41
CA PHE A 397 -25.96 6.07 -48.49
C PHE A 397 -26.39 7.49 -48.14
N PHE A 398 -27.47 7.98 -48.75
CA PHE A 398 -27.95 9.33 -48.48
C PHE A 398 -28.41 9.52 -47.04
N LEU A 399 -28.90 8.47 -46.37
CA LEU A 399 -29.29 8.52 -44.96
C LEU A 399 -28.09 8.67 -44.01
N TRP A 400 -27.00 7.96 -44.27
CA TRP A 400 -25.77 8.12 -43.46
C TRP A 400 -25.00 9.39 -43.83
N LEU A 401 -25.00 9.79 -45.10
CA LEU A 401 -24.41 11.04 -45.55
C LEU A 401 -25.15 12.26 -44.95
N THR A 402 -26.48 12.20 -44.84
CA THR A 402 -27.24 13.25 -44.14
C THR A 402 -26.92 13.28 -42.65
N LEU A 403 -26.78 12.12 -41.99
CA LEU A 403 -26.36 12.08 -40.60
C LEU A 403 -24.96 12.69 -40.41
N LEU A 404 -24.02 12.40 -41.33
CA LEU A 404 -22.68 12.98 -41.38
C LEU A 404 -22.74 14.51 -41.53
N PHE A 405 -23.53 15.03 -42.48
CA PHE A 405 -23.73 16.47 -42.69
C PHE A 405 -24.38 17.16 -41.49
N ILE A 406 -25.34 16.51 -40.82
CA ILE A 406 -25.96 17.03 -39.60
C ILE A 406 -24.93 17.12 -38.47
N ILE A 407 -24.12 16.08 -38.27
CA ILE A 407 -23.08 16.08 -37.23
C ILE A 407 -22.02 17.14 -37.52
N THR A 408 -21.58 17.28 -38.77
CA THR A 408 -20.61 18.34 -39.15
C THR A 408 -21.20 19.75 -39.05
N PHE A 409 -22.48 19.94 -39.37
CA PHE A 409 -23.16 21.24 -39.25
C PHE A 409 -23.43 21.64 -37.79
N ILE A 410 -23.86 20.70 -36.94
CA ILE A 410 -23.96 20.94 -35.49
C ILE A 410 -22.58 21.31 -34.92
N PHE A 411 -21.52 20.69 -35.44
CA PHE A 411 -20.15 20.95 -35.02
C PHE A 411 -19.63 22.33 -35.47
N SER A 412 -19.91 22.76 -36.71
CA SER A 412 -19.55 24.11 -37.16
C SER A 412 -20.25 25.20 -36.34
N LEU A 413 -21.51 24.97 -35.96
CA LEU A 413 -22.25 25.85 -35.04
C LEU A 413 -21.62 25.92 -33.65
N PHE A 414 -21.08 24.81 -33.12
CA PHE A 414 -20.39 24.79 -31.82
C PHE A 414 -19.02 25.49 -31.84
N VAL A 415 -18.37 25.56 -33.00
CA VAL A 415 -17.08 26.25 -33.19
C VAL A 415 -17.26 27.75 -33.38
N GLU A 416 -18.35 28.20 -34.03
CA GLU A 416 -18.62 29.64 -34.23
C GLU A 416 -19.29 30.33 -33.03
N LEU A 417 -19.90 29.59 -32.10
CA LEU A 417 -20.55 30.15 -30.92
C LEU A 417 -19.59 30.46 -29.74
N ARG A 418 -18.26 30.54 -29.95
CA ARG A 418 -17.34 31.04 -28.92
C ARG A 418 -16.06 31.69 -29.42
#